data_AF-A0A1Y3Y8K5-F1
#
_entry.id   AF-A0A1Y3Y8K5-F1
#
_cell.length_a   1.000
_cell.length_b   1.000
_cell.length_c   1.000
_cell.angle_alpha   90.00
_cell.angle_beta   90.00
_cell.angle_gamma   90.00
#
_symmetry.space_group_name_H-M   'P 1'
#
loop_
_entity.id
_entity.type
_entity.pdbx_description
1 polymer ?
#
loop_
_entity_poly.entity_id
_entity_poly.type
_entity_poly.pdbx_seq_one_letter_code
_entity_poly.pdbx_strand_id
1 'polypeptide(L)'
;MKNKNVRGILALIIVTALSFGVIAGSKALAKDQSTDQGQDKAQITEELDVTETENIQSAARTEDGYLVTVTEAGYGGDIVLEVSFGEDKATLTNVAVTEQNETEGVGSKITEEEFLSQFAGAKAPVYLPGMTLEEDTASVQAEDLELQDGTYEAKAEAPDNNGYTDQMTMTVSEGKITEAVWDAVDGDGNKKSELSENGQYVMTEDGPTWAEQSKALGEALVENQSLAFLTMDNQGKTDAVSGVSISVGGFAKLAQQCIDQAAGKAALVLQDGTYEAKTETPDSNGYTDQVTITVADGKITEAVWESVDADGNKKSELSENGQYVMTEDGPTWAEQSKALGAALVENQNLDFLTTDNQGKTDAVSGVSISVGGFVKLAQQCIDQAGGMESQGGSESTQEGTEVDGVSGATISSTAAVKGINAAYEFLQTID
;
A
#
# COMPACT_ATOMS: atom_id res chain seq x y z
N MET A 1 46.41 7.12 41.08
CA MET A 1 45.63 6.25 42.00
C MET A 1 44.47 7.06 42.56
N LYS A 2 43.24 6.57 42.46
CA LYS A 2 42.04 7.43 42.45
C LYS A 2 40.81 6.77 41.85
N ASN A 3 40.66 5.46 42.02
CA ASN A 3 39.52 4.68 41.53
C ASN A 3 38.25 5.11 42.30
N LYS A 4 37.47 6.03 41.73
CA LYS A 4 36.11 6.41 42.17
C LYS A 4 35.39 6.93 40.93
N ASN A 5 34.64 6.03 40.30
CA ASN A 5 33.47 6.27 39.43
C ASN A 5 32.84 4.94 38.94
N VAL A 6 33.38 3.78 39.34
CA VAL A 6 32.83 2.43 39.06
C VAL A 6 31.60 2.07 39.93
N ARG A 7 30.71 3.02 40.23
CA ARG A 7 29.47 2.71 40.98
C ARG A 7 28.19 3.32 40.42
N GLY A 8 28.26 4.02 39.28
CA GLY A 8 27.09 4.62 38.63
C GLY A 8 26.59 3.91 37.35
N ILE A 9 27.39 3.04 36.73
CA ILE A 9 27.07 2.43 35.42
C ILE A 9 26.70 0.94 35.52
N LEU A 10 27.07 0.27 36.62
CA LEU A 10 26.76 -1.15 36.83
C LEU A 10 25.31 -1.43 37.30
N ALA A 11 24.52 -0.39 37.57
CA ALA A 11 23.13 -0.54 38.05
C ALA A 11 22.09 -0.46 36.92
N LEU A 12 22.46 0.00 35.72
CA LEU A 12 21.54 0.05 34.57
C LEU A 12 21.61 -1.22 33.72
N ILE A 13 22.81 -1.82 33.61
CA ILE A 13 23.05 -3.05 32.82
C ILE A 13 22.32 -4.28 33.38
N ILE A 14 21.96 -4.27 34.67
CA ILE A 14 21.24 -5.40 35.30
C ILE A 14 19.71 -5.28 35.10
N VAL A 15 19.18 -4.10 34.75
CA VAL A 15 17.72 -3.90 34.59
C VAL A 15 17.25 -4.27 33.18
N THR A 16 18.07 -4.08 32.14
CA THR A 16 17.76 -4.49 30.75
C THR A 16 17.95 -5.99 30.50
N ALA A 17 18.93 -6.64 31.14
CA ALA A 17 19.05 -8.11 31.05
C ALA A 17 17.90 -8.87 31.76
N LEU A 18 17.18 -8.21 32.68
CA LEU A 18 16.00 -8.78 33.34
C LEU A 18 14.73 -8.70 32.47
N SER A 19 14.62 -7.77 31.50
CA SER A 19 13.43 -7.71 30.63
C SER A 19 13.39 -8.87 29.62
N PHE A 20 14.51 -9.21 28.98
CA PHE A 20 14.58 -10.40 28.11
C PHE A 20 14.42 -11.72 28.88
N GLY A 21 14.83 -11.77 30.15
CA GLY A 21 14.84 -13.00 30.95
C GLY A 21 13.53 -13.36 31.67
N VAL A 22 12.66 -12.38 31.93
CA VAL A 22 11.44 -12.57 32.75
C VAL A 22 10.21 -12.95 31.91
N ILE A 23 10.15 -12.57 30.63
CA ILE A 23 8.96 -12.77 29.79
C ILE A 23 8.88 -14.20 29.22
N ALA A 24 9.99 -14.75 28.71
CA ALA A 24 10.05 -16.15 28.25
C ALA A 24 9.82 -17.19 29.39
N GLY A 25 10.11 -16.82 30.65
CA GLY A 25 9.90 -17.70 31.80
C GLY A 25 8.44 -17.84 32.27
N SER A 26 7.57 -16.91 31.89
CA SER A 26 6.19 -16.85 32.42
C SER A 26 5.24 -17.82 31.72
N LYS A 27 5.40 -18.03 30.40
CA LYS A 27 4.58 -18.98 29.62
C LYS A 27 4.98 -20.45 29.85
N ALA A 28 6.25 -20.73 30.14
CA ALA A 28 6.71 -22.08 30.46
C ALA A 28 6.10 -22.61 31.78
N LEU A 29 5.79 -21.73 32.75
CA LEU A 29 5.22 -22.14 34.04
C LEU A 29 3.73 -22.51 33.98
N ALA A 30 3.00 -22.08 32.95
CA ALA A 30 1.55 -22.29 32.86
C ALA A 30 1.16 -23.55 32.04
N LYS A 31 2.08 -24.11 31.24
CA LYS A 31 1.78 -25.22 30.32
C LYS A 31 2.39 -26.58 30.73
N ASP A 32 3.27 -26.65 31.72
CA ASP A 32 3.94 -27.91 32.06
C ASP A 32 3.31 -28.68 33.22
N GLN A 33 2.22 -29.38 32.91
CA GLN A 33 2.09 -30.78 33.35
C GLN A 33 1.81 -31.63 32.11
N SER A 34 2.79 -31.73 31.21
CA SER A 34 3.19 -32.99 30.58
C SER A 34 4.04 -32.74 29.34
N THR A 35 5.26 -33.29 29.43
CA THR A 35 6.16 -33.68 28.33
C THR A 35 7.14 -32.61 27.85
N ASP A 36 8.22 -32.48 28.62
CA ASP A 36 9.63 -32.43 28.21
C ASP A 36 9.89 -32.41 26.69
N GLN A 37 9.98 -31.20 26.13
CA GLN A 37 10.98 -30.84 25.12
C GLN A 37 11.48 -29.43 25.46
N GLY A 38 12.78 -29.33 25.78
CA GLY A 38 13.42 -28.05 26.09
C GLY A 38 13.32 -27.08 24.92
N GLN A 39 12.79 -25.90 25.17
CA GLN A 39 12.95 -24.74 24.30
C GLN A 39 14.12 -23.91 24.83
N ASP A 40 15.19 -23.85 24.03
CA ASP A 40 16.38 -23.06 24.30
C ASP A 40 16.03 -21.58 24.43
N LYS A 41 16.56 -20.94 25.48
CA LYS A 41 16.55 -19.48 25.60
C LYS A 41 17.58 -18.95 24.61
N ALA A 42 17.16 -18.12 23.66
CA ALA A 42 18.09 -17.43 22.76
C ALA A 42 19.16 -16.69 23.58
N GLN A 43 20.41 -17.13 23.47
CA GLN A 43 21.51 -16.56 24.25
C GLN A 43 21.97 -15.26 23.57
N ILE A 44 21.78 -14.12 24.24
CA ILE A 44 22.17 -12.81 23.73
C ILE A 44 23.70 -12.73 23.67
N THR A 45 24.22 -12.35 22.50
CA THR A 45 25.65 -12.21 22.23
C THR A 45 26.09 -10.75 22.20
N GLU A 46 25.23 -9.84 21.74
CA GLU A 46 25.49 -8.40 21.63
C GLU A 46 24.17 -7.61 21.72
N GLU A 47 24.14 -6.51 22.49
CA GLU A 47 23.01 -5.57 22.51
C GLU A 47 23.21 -4.51 21.42
N LEU A 48 22.16 -4.17 20.69
CA LEU A 48 22.17 -3.19 19.61
C LEU A 48 21.63 -1.84 20.10
N ASP A 49 22.15 -0.75 19.55
CA ASP A 49 21.71 0.61 19.91
C ASP A 49 20.37 0.93 19.21
N VAL A 50 19.40 1.37 20.00
CA VAL A 50 18.03 1.70 19.57
C VAL A 50 17.67 3.16 19.87
N THR A 51 18.65 3.98 20.31
CA THR A 51 18.39 5.33 20.82
C THR A 51 17.84 6.32 19.79
N GLU A 52 17.96 6.03 18.50
CA GLU A 52 17.46 6.86 17.39
C GLU A 52 16.17 6.31 16.75
N THR A 53 15.56 5.27 17.32
CA THR A 53 14.32 4.66 16.81
C THR A 53 13.20 4.73 17.84
N GLU A 54 12.11 5.43 17.52
CA GLU A 54 11.05 5.75 18.51
C GLU A 54 10.18 4.53 18.91
N ASN A 55 10.04 3.54 18.03
CA ASN A 55 9.15 2.37 18.22
C ASN A 55 9.88 1.08 18.61
N ILE A 56 11.22 1.04 18.60
CA ILE A 56 12.01 -0.13 19.02
C ILE A 56 12.42 0.03 20.50
N GLN A 57 11.90 -0.84 21.37
CA GLN A 57 12.24 -0.82 22.80
C GLN A 57 13.62 -1.39 23.09
N SER A 58 14.01 -2.44 22.37
CA SER A 58 15.30 -3.09 22.52
C SER A 58 15.60 -4.00 21.34
N ALA A 59 16.88 -4.16 21.01
CA ALA A 59 17.32 -5.11 20.00
C ALA A 59 18.64 -5.75 20.39
N ALA A 60 18.83 -7.01 19.98
CA ALA A 60 20.02 -7.78 20.30
C ALA A 60 20.36 -8.79 19.20
N ARG A 61 21.64 -9.09 19.07
CA ARG A 61 22.15 -10.25 18.33
C ARG A 61 22.12 -11.48 19.25
N THR A 62 21.69 -12.61 18.72
CA THR A 62 21.68 -13.91 19.40
C THR A 62 22.64 -14.86 18.70
N GLU A 63 22.82 -16.08 19.20
CA GLU A 63 23.65 -17.10 18.51
C GLU A 63 23.06 -17.52 17.15
N ASP A 64 21.74 -17.40 16.97
CA ASP A 64 21.02 -17.88 15.79
C ASP A 64 20.44 -16.75 14.91
N GLY A 65 20.76 -15.49 15.21
CA GLY A 65 20.28 -14.32 14.47
C GLY A 65 20.05 -13.09 15.33
N TYR A 66 18.83 -12.55 15.31
CA TYR A 66 18.48 -11.29 15.96
C TYR A 66 17.14 -11.37 16.70
N LEU A 67 17.01 -10.61 17.78
CA LEU A 67 15.77 -10.44 18.55
C LEU A 67 15.50 -8.95 18.73
N VAL A 68 14.32 -8.51 18.32
CA VAL A 68 13.88 -7.11 18.40
C VAL A 68 12.56 -7.03 19.14
N THR A 69 12.46 -6.12 20.09
CA THR A 69 11.22 -5.78 20.80
C THR A 69 10.71 -4.45 20.29
N VAL A 70 9.52 -4.45 19.71
CA VAL A 70 8.90 -3.29 19.05
C VAL A 70 7.54 -3.00 19.68
N THR A 71 7.17 -1.73 19.75
CA THR A 71 5.85 -1.28 20.20
C THR A 71 5.13 -0.63 19.04
N GLU A 72 3.90 -1.04 18.79
CA GLU A 72 3.05 -0.45 17.76
C GLU A 72 1.66 -0.15 18.31
N ALA A 73 1.02 0.93 17.84
CA ALA A 73 -0.30 1.32 18.31
C ALA A 73 -1.40 0.39 17.77
N GLY A 74 -2.03 -0.37 18.66
CA GLY A 74 -3.22 -1.17 18.39
C GLY A 74 -4.53 -0.40 18.54
N TYR A 75 -5.67 -1.10 18.47
CA TYR A 75 -6.99 -0.48 18.62
C TYR A 75 -7.32 -0.15 20.09
N GLY A 76 -6.95 -1.04 21.02
CA GLY A 76 -7.20 -0.92 22.46
C GLY A 76 -6.04 -0.30 23.25
N GLY A 77 -4.94 0.02 22.57
CA GLY A 77 -3.70 0.55 23.14
C GLY A 77 -2.48 -0.06 22.48
N ASP A 78 -1.31 0.21 23.04
CA ASP A 78 -0.05 -0.28 22.49
C ASP A 78 0.04 -1.82 22.52
N ILE A 79 0.59 -2.39 21.45
CA ILE A 79 0.92 -3.80 21.30
C ILE A 79 2.44 -3.91 21.29
N VAL A 80 2.98 -4.72 22.19
CA VAL A 80 4.43 -5.01 22.26
C VAL A 80 4.68 -6.38 21.66
N LEU A 81 5.57 -6.42 20.67
CA LEU A 81 5.96 -7.61 19.93
C LEU A 81 7.43 -7.92 20.21
N GLU A 82 7.74 -9.20 20.38
CA GLU A 82 9.08 -9.75 20.24
C GLU A 82 9.18 -10.47 18.89
N VAL A 83 10.08 -10.00 18.05
CA VAL A 83 10.28 -10.47 16.68
C VAL A 83 11.70 -11.03 16.57
N SER A 84 11.80 -12.30 16.21
CA SER A 84 13.07 -13.00 16.03
C SER A 84 13.34 -13.19 14.54
N PHE A 85 14.56 -12.84 14.12
CA PHE A 85 15.03 -12.98 12.75
C PHE A 85 16.23 -13.93 12.70
N GLY A 86 16.44 -14.59 11.57
CA GLY A 86 17.65 -15.35 11.27
C GLY A 86 18.87 -14.45 11.04
N GLU A 87 20.02 -15.08 10.78
CA GLU A 87 21.28 -14.35 10.52
C GLU A 87 21.23 -13.43 9.29
N ASP A 88 20.30 -13.67 8.37
CA ASP A 88 20.07 -12.86 7.16
C ASP A 88 19.29 -11.56 7.43
N LYS A 89 18.88 -11.31 8.68
CA LYS A 89 18.08 -10.15 9.12
C LYS A 89 16.73 -10.02 8.41
N ALA A 90 16.28 -11.03 7.67
CA ALA A 90 15.08 -10.98 6.82
C ALA A 90 14.12 -12.15 7.07
N THR A 91 14.64 -13.34 7.35
CA THR A 91 13.80 -14.52 7.63
C THR A 91 13.32 -14.48 9.08
N LEU A 92 12.00 -14.43 9.27
CA LEU A 92 11.36 -14.48 10.58
C LEU A 92 11.45 -15.90 11.15
N THR A 93 11.98 -16.05 12.35
CA THR A 93 12.06 -17.35 13.04
C THR A 93 10.96 -17.50 14.08
N ASN A 94 10.51 -16.40 14.71
CA ASN A 94 9.43 -16.39 15.69
C ASN A 94 8.86 -14.98 15.89
N VAL A 95 7.55 -14.89 16.16
CA VAL A 95 6.87 -13.65 16.57
C VAL A 95 6.04 -13.94 17.81
N ALA A 96 6.14 -13.10 18.83
CA ALA A 96 5.35 -13.21 20.05
C ALA A 96 4.80 -11.85 20.48
N VAL A 97 3.50 -11.80 20.78
CA VAL A 97 2.89 -10.65 21.45
C VAL A 97 3.12 -10.79 22.96
N THR A 98 3.81 -9.83 23.56
CA THR A 98 4.20 -9.86 24.99
C THR A 98 3.29 -9.01 25.85
N GLU A 99 2.84 -7.86 25.34
CA GLU A 99 1.87 -6.98 25.98
C GLU A 99 0.86 -6.47 24.96
N GLN A 100 -0.42 -6.39 25.34
CA GLN A 100 -1.49 -5.84 24.52
C GLN A 100 -2.70 -5.49 25.41
N ASN A 101 -3.53 -4.54 24.96
CA ASN A 101 -4.77 -4.15 25.64
C ASN A 101 -5.99 -4.20 24.69
N GLU A 102 -5.96 -5.07 23.69
CA GLU A 102 -7.05 -5.22 22.73
C GLU A 102 -8.30 -5.83 23.35
N THR A 103 -9.43 -5.67 22.65
CA THR A 103 -10.72 -6.23 23.08
C THR A 103 -10.66 -7.77 23.07
N GLU A 104 -11.00 -8.39 24.20
CA GLU A 104 -11.02 -9.84 24.38
C GLU A 104 -11.92 -10.53 23.34
N GLY A 105 -11.37 -11.55 22.66
CA GLY A 105 -12.09 -12.34 21.66
C GLY A 105 -12.22 -11.67 20.28
N VAL A 106 -11.70 -10.45 20.12
CA VAL A 106 -11.62 -9.75 18.83
C VAL A 106 -10.15 -9.46 18.53
N GLY A 107 -9.62 -8.33 19.01
CA GLY A 107 -8.23 -7.92 18.76
C GLY A 107 -7.21 -8.76 19.51
N SER A 108 -7.57 -9.32 20.67
CA SER A 108 -6.66 -10.16 21.46
C SER A 108 -6.23 -11.46 20.75
N LYS A 109 -6.94 -11.84 19.68
CA LYS A 109 -6.66 -13.04 18.89
C LYS A 109 -5.35 -12.97 18.11
N ILE A 110 -4.72 -11.80 18.01
CA ILE A 110 -3.34 -11.69 17.52
C ILE A 110 -2.34 -12.48 18.38
N THR A 111 -2.74 -12.89 19.59
CA THR A 111 -1.93 -13.76 20.47
C THR A 111 -2.13 -15.26 20.23
N GLU A 112 -3.08 -15.63 19.35
CA GLU A 112 -3.41 -17.03 19.06
C GLU A 112 -2.42 -17.66 18.07
N GLU A 113 -2.22 -18.96 18.20
CA GLU A 113 -1.26 -19.74 17.40
C GLU A 113 -1.59 -19.70 15.90
N GLU A 114 -2.87 -19.62 15.55
CA GLU A 114 -3.35 -19.50 14.15
C GLU A 114 -2.84 -18.23 13.46
N PHE A 115 -2.68 -17.13 14.20
CA PHE A 115 -2.11 -15.90 13.66
C PHE A 115 -0.58 -15.91 13.71
N LEU A 116 0.01 -16.28 14.85
CA LEU A 116 1.46 -16.17 15.06
C LEU A 116 2.29 -17.19 14.27
N SER A 117 1.75 -18.37 13.97
CA SER A 117 2.49 -19.43 13.25
C SER A 117 2.76 -19.10 11.79
N GLN A 118 2.03 -18.14 11.21
CA GLN A 118 2.19 -17.71 9.82
C GLN A 118 3.53 -17.01 9.57
N PHE A 119 4.11 -16.41 10.61
CA PHE A 119 5.36 -15.66 10.51
C PHE A 119 6.60 -16.56 10.56
N ALA A 120 6.50 -17.79 11.07
CA ALA A 120 7.65 -18.67 11.17
C ALA A 120 8.11 -19.13 9.77
N GLY A 121 9.31 -18.72 9.36
CA GLY A 121 9.88 -18.98 8.05
C GLY A 121 9.45 -17.99 6.95
N ALA A 122 8.62 -17.00 7.28
CA ALA A 122 8.26 -15.93 6.36
C ALA A 122 9.46 -15.00 6.14
N LYS A 123 9.60 -14.45 4.92
CA LYS A 123 10.60 -13.43 4.60
C LYS A 123 9.96 -12.05 4.76
N ALA A 124 10.52 -11.22 5.62
CA ALA A 124 10.10 -9.84 5.79
C ALA A 124 10.53 -8.96 4.59
N PRO A 125 9.81 -7.86 4.27
CA PRO A 125 8.61 -7.37 4.96
C PRO A 125 7.40 -8.30 4.78
N VAL A 126 6.45 -8.27 5.72
CA VAL A 126 5.19 -9.03 5.63
C VAL A 126 4.02 -8.08 5.38
N TYR A 127 2.96 -8.55 4.73
CA TYR A 127 1.81 -7.71 4.41
C TYR A 127 0.48 -8.45 4.53
N LEU A 128 -0.57 -7.73 4.90
CA LEU A 128 -1.95 -8.24 4.87
C LEU A 128 -2.55 -8.05 3.48
N PRO A 129 -3.53 -8.88 3.06
CA PRO A 129 -4.31 -8.62 1.86
C PRO A 129 -4.89 -7.21 1.85
N GLY A 130 -4.51 -6.40 0.87
CA GLY A 130 -4.95 -4.99 0.73
C GLY A 130 -4.17 -3.98 1.57
N MET A 131 -3.10 -4.39 2.26
CA MET A 131 -2.15 -3.47 2.89
C MET A 131 -1.10 -3.05 1.84
N THR A 132 -0.98 -1.75 1.62
CA THR A 132 0.18 -1.19 0.94
C THR A 132 1.34 -1.18 1.93
N LEU A 133 2.47 -1.78 1.56
CA LEU A 133 3.72 -1.56 2.27
C LEU A 133 4.05 -0.08 2.08
N GLU A 134 3.93 0.72 3.14
CA GLU A 134 4.41 2.10 3.08
C GLU A 134 5.93 2.03 3.09
N GLU A 135 6.56 2.46 1.99
CA GLU A 135 7.97 2.80 2.03
C GLU A 135 8.10 4.05 2.89
N ASP A 136 8.67 3.90 4.08
CA ASP A 136 9.01 5.06 4.90
C ASP A 136 10.12 5.83 4.18
N THR A 137 9.77 7.04 3.72
CA THR A 137 10.61 7.95 2.95
C THR A 137 11.79 8.46 3.78
N ALA A 138 12.84 7.65 3.90
CA ALA A 138 14.14 8.06 4.40
C ALA A 138 15.22 7.80 3.35
N SER A 139 15.41 8.80 2.48
CA SER A 139 16.50 8.92 1.50
C SER A 139 16.58 7.85 0.41
N VAL A 140 15.51 7.71 -0.39
CA VAL A 140 15.70 7.32 -1.79
C VAL A 140 16.47 8.46 -2.48
N GLN A 141 17.78 8.26 -2.67
CA GLN A 141 18.41 8.81 -3.86
C GLN A 141 17.54 8.37 -5.02
N ALA A 142 17.03 9.34 -5.79
CA ALA A 142 16.28 9.11 -7.01
C ALA A 142 16.88 7.89 -7.71
N GLU A 143 16.12 6.78 -7.75
CA GLU A 143 16.47 5.69 -8.64
C GLU A 143 16.64 6.34 -10.01
N ASP A 144 17.79 6.09 -10.63
CA ASP A 144 18.18 6.68 -11.90
C ASP A 144 17.20 6.16 -12.95
N LEU A 145 16.03 6.82 -13.05
CA LEU A 145 15.06 6.60 -14.10
C LEU A 145 15.81 6.87 -15.39
N GLU A 146 16.19 5.80 -16.11
CA GLU A 146 16.77 5.92 -17.45
C GLU A 146 15.69 6.43 -18.42
N LEU A 147 15.37 7.72 -18.31
CA LEU A 147 14.46 8.39 -19.23
C LEU A 147 15.20 8.68 -20.53
N GLN A 148 14.59 8.30 -21.65
CA GLN A 148 15.11 8.61 -22.96
C GLN A 148 14.93 10.10 -23.25
N ASP A 149 15.98 10.76 -23.73
CA ASP A 149 15.92 12.16 -24.14
C ASP A 149 14.90 12.34 -25.28
N GLY A 150 14.04 13.34 -25.15
CA GLY A 150 12.97 13.57 -26.12
C GLY A 150 11.88 14.51 -25.60
N THR A 151 10.88 14.73 -26.45
CA THR A 151 9.64 15.43 -26.08
C THR A 151 8.50 14.44 -26.18
N TYR A 152 7.75 14.32 -25.10
CA TYR A 152 6.65 13.39 -24.91
C TYR A 152 5.35 14.16 -24.76
N GLU A 153 4.28 13.64 -25.37
CA GLU A 153 2.96 14.27 -25.32
C GLU A 153 1.92 13.26 -24.83
N ALA A 154 1.00 13.74 -24.00
CA ALA A 154 -0.15 12.99 -23.52
C ALA A 154 -1.39 13.87 -23.60
N LYS A 155 -2.54 13.30 -23.95
CA LYS A 155 -3.81 14.01 -24.06
C LYS A 155 -4.95 13.18 -23.50
N ALA A 156 -5.86 13.83 -22.80
CA ALA A 156 -7.13 13.21 -22.42
C ALA A 156 -7.90 12.82 -23.69
N GLU A 157 -8.56 11.66 -23.64
CA GLU A 157 -9.27 11.12 -24.81
C GLU A 157 -10.59 11.84 -25.10
N ALA A 158 -11.14 12.52 -24.11
CA ALA A 158 -12.40 13.25 -24.18
C ALA A 158 -12.33 14.55 -23.37
N PRO A 159 -13.13 15.57 -23.74
CA PRO A 159 -13.25 16.78 -22.96
C PRO A 159 -13.94 16.52 -21.61
N ASP A 160 -13.61 17.34 -20.62
CA ASP A 160 -14.29 17.42 -19.34
C ASP A 160 -15.75 17.94 -19.49
N ASN A 161 -16.47 17.97 -18.37
CA ASN A 161 -17.84 18.49 -18.33
C ASN A 161 -17.96 19.98 -18.71
N ASN A 162 -16.85 20.71 -18.78
CA ASN A 162 -16.79 22.10 -19.19
C ASN A 162 -16.32 22.27 -20.65
N GLY A 163 -16.12 21.18 -21.39
CA GLY A 163 -15.69 21.18 -22.79
C GLY A 163 -14.18 21.36 -22.99
N TYR A 164 -13.37 21.19 -21.96
CA TYR A 164 -11.91 21.29 -22.03
C TYR A 164 -11.24 19.91 -22.06
N THR A 165 -10.29 19.70 -22.96
CA THR A 165 -9.48 18.48 -23.05
C THR A 165 -8.10 18.74 -22.49
N ASP A 166 -7.71 18.03 -21.44
CA ASP A 166 -6.37 18.15 -20.85
C ASP A 166 -5.29 17.63 -21.82
N GLN A 167 -4.15 18.30 -21.83
CA GLN A 167 -2.97 17.91 -22.59
C GLN A 167 -1.70 18.21 -21.80
N MET A 168 -0.68 17.40 -21.97
CA MET A 168 0.61 17.56 -21.35
C MET A 168 1.72 17.38 -22.36
N THR A 169 2.75 18.22 -22.23
CA THR A 169 4.02 18.09 -22.94
C THR A 169 5.14 18.02 -21.91
N MET A 170 6.02 17.04 -22.04
CA MET A 170 7.16 16.84 -21.15
C MET A 170 8.44 16.70 -21.98
N THR A 171 9.50 17.40 -21.59
CA THR A 171 10.81 17.31 -22.24
C THR A 171 11.81 16.66 -21.29
N VAL A 172 12.52 15.65 -21.79
CA VAL A 172 13.63 14.97 -21.12
C VAL A 172 14.93 15.29 -21.84
N SER A 173 15.96 15.65 -21.08
CA SER A 173 17.32 15.86 -21.57
C SER A 173 18.32 15.36 -20.53
N GLU A 174 19.38 14.69 -20.98
CA GLU A 174 20.37 14.07 -20.10
C GLU A 174 19.74 13.12 -19.06
N GLY A 175 18.69 12.38 -19.47
CA GLY A 175 17.96 11.45 -18.60
C GLY A 175 17.06 12.11 -17.55
N LYS A 176 16.88 13.44 -17.59
CA LYS A 176 16.10 14.18 -16.59
C LYS A 176 14.95 14.95 -17.22
N ILE A 177 13.84 15.04 -16.51
CA ILE A 177 12.72 15.92 -16.88
C ILE A 177 13.20 17.37 -16.74
N THR A 178 13.28 18.10 -17.85
CA THR A 178 13.71 19.50 -17.87
C THR A 178 12.56 20.48 -18.02
N GLU A 179 11.42 20.01 -18.51
CA GLU A 179 10.22 20.83 -18.71
C GLU A 179 8.98 19.93 -18.65
N ALA A 180 7.93 20.42 -17.99
CA ALA A 180 6.63 19.79 -17.93
C ALA A 180 5.56 20.89 -18.04
N VAL A 181 4.73 20.83 -19.07
CA VAL A 181 3.68 21.81 -19.36
C VAL A 181 2.35 21.08 -19.42
N TRP A 182 1.47 21.36 -18.47
CA TRP A 182 0.09 20.90 -18.47
C TRP A 182 -0.83 22.04 -18.90
N ASP A 183 -1.72 21.78 -19.86
CA ASP A 183 -2.74 22.71 -20.33
C ASP A 183 -4.08 21.99 -20.52
N ALA A 184 -5.15 22.75 -20.73
CA ALA A 184 -6.41 22.23 -21.22
C ALA A 184 -6.90 23.06 -22.42
N VAL A 185 -7.45 22.42 -23.45
CA VAL A 185 -7.92 23.10 -24.67
C VAL A 185 -9.42 22.99 -24.82
N ASP A 186 -10.09 24.09 -25.18
CA ASP A 186 -11.52 24.08 -25.50
C ASP A 186 -11.80 23.47 -26.88
N GLY A 187 -13.09 23.34 -27.24
CA GLY A 187 -13.52 22.81 -28.53
C GLY A 187 -13.10 23.64 -29.75
N ASP A 188 -12.69 24.90 -29.56
CA ASP A 188 -12.16 25.78 -30.60
C ASP A 188 -10.63 25.76 -30.67
N GLY A 189 -9.97 25.03 -29.76
CA GLY A 189 -8.52 24.88 -29.65
C GLY A 189 -7.83 25.98 -28.84
N ASN A 190 -8.58 26.82 -28.12
CA ASN A 190 -7.98 27.84 -27.25
C ASN A 190 -7.47 27.19 -25.96
N LYS A 191 -6.28 27.61 -25.53
CA LYS A 191 -5.66 27.12 -24.29
C LYS A 191 -6.26 27.81 -23.07
N LYS A 192 -6.59 27.02 -22.05
CA LYS A 192 -7.15 27.47 -20.78
C LYS A 192 -6.15 28.32 -20.02
N SER A 193 -4.85 28.01 -20.11
CA SER A 193 -3.78 28.86 -19.60
C SER A 193 -3.85 30.29 -20.18
N GLU A 194 -3.82 30.42 -21.51
CA GLU A 194 -3.87 31.71 -22.22
C GLU A 194 -5.17 32.48 -21.95
N LEU A 195 -6.31 31.79 -21.93
CA LEU A 195 -7.59 32.40 -21.58
C LEU A 195 -7.59 32.92 -20.14
N SER A 196 -6.95 32.20 -19.21
CA SER A 196 -6.88 32.61 -17.81
C SER A 196 -5.94 33.79 -17.57
N GLU A 197 -4.79 33.84 -18.25
CA GLU A 197 -3.86 34.98 -18.17
C GLU A 197 -4.49 36.27 -18.72
N ASN A 198 -5.29 36.14 -19.78
CA ASN A 198 -5.97 37.29 -20.41
C ASN A 198 -7.30 37.65 -19.73
N GLY A 199 -7.68 36.97 -18.64
CA GLY A 199 -8.91 37.21 -17.89
C GLY A 199 -10.19 36.77 -18.60
N GLN A 200 -10.08 36.03 -19.70
CA GLN A 200 -11.23 35.46 -20.42
C GLN A 200 -11.75 34.18 -19.76
N TYR A 201 -10.92 33.52 -18.95
CA TYR A 201 -11.29 32.41 -18.09
C TYR A 201 -10.94 32.74 -16.64
N VAL A 202 -11.96 32.93 -15.79
CA VAL A 202 -11.77 33.24 -14.37
C VAL A 202 -12.33 32.09 -13.54
N MET A 203 -11.48 31.46 -12.73
CA MET A 203 -11.89 30.38 -11.82
C MET A 203 -12.58 30.94 -10.59
N THR A 204 -11.88 31.83 -9.90
CA THR A 204 -12.33 32.56 -8.72
C THR A 204 -11.83 33.99 -8.85
N GLU A 205 -12.60 34.95 -8.35
CA GLU A 205 -12.28 36.38 -8.54
C GLU A 205 -11.00 36.80 -7.82
N ASP A 206 -10.70 36.18 -6.66
CA ASP A 206 -9.56 36.51 -5.80
C ASP A 206 -8.53 35.37 -5.68
N GLY A 207 -8.72 34.24 -6.39
CA GLY A 207 -7.84 33.08 -6.29
C GLY A 207 -6.82 32.98 -7.42
N PRO A 208 -5.90 32.01 -7.33
CA PRO A 208 -4.90 31.79 -8.36
C PRO A 208 -5.55 31.40 -9.68
N THR A 209 -4.98 31.88 -10.79
CA THR A 209 -5.43 31.54 -12.14
C THR A 209 -5.13 30.09 -12.48
N TRP A 210 -5.76 29.58 -13.53
CA TRP A 210 -5.48 28.25 -14.04
C TRP A 210 -4.02 28.15 -14.54
N ALA A 211 -3.53 29.17 -15.23
CA ALA A 211 -2.14 29.26 -15.70
C ALA A 211 -1.12 29.20 -14.54
N GLU A 212 -1.36 29.94 -13.44
CA GLU A 212 -0.46 29.90 -12.29
C GLU A 212 -0.39 28.51 -11.65
N GLN A 213 -1.54 27.84 -11.49
CA GLN A 213 -1.62 26.53 -10.84
C GLN A 213 -1.04 25.40 -11.69
N SER A 214 -1.36 25.38 -12.99
CA SER A 214 -0.82 24.38 -13.92
C SER A 214 0.70 24.51 -14.08
N LYS A 215 1.21 25.74 -14.14
CA LYS A 215 2.65 26.00 -14.15
C LYS A 215 3.33 25.51 -12.86
N ALA A 216 2.75 25.76 -11.69
CA ALA A 216 3.30 25.31 -10.42
C ALA A 216 3.42 23.77 -10.35
N LEU A 217 2.45 23.04 -10.89
CA LEU A 217 2.49 21.57 -10.99
C LEU A 217 3.60 21.08 -11.93
N GLY A 218 3.75 21.73 -13.09
CA GLY A 218 4.84 21.43 -14.02
C GLY A 218 6.22 21.65 -13.40
N GLU A 219 6.42 22.78 -12.70
CA GLU A 219 7.66 23.08 -11.98
C GLU A 219 7.92 22.06 -10.86
N ALA A 220 6.89 21.65 -10.10
CA ALA A 220 7.02 20.64 -9.05
C ALA A 220 7.44 19.27 -9.61
N LEU A 221 6.91 18.84 -10.77
CA LEU A 221 7.36 17.61 -11.41
C LEU A 221 8.82 17.68 -11.89
N VAL A 222 9.23 18.83 -12.44
CA VAL A 222 10.64 19.05 -12.83
C VAL A 222 11.56 19.04 -11.60
N GLU A 223 11.12 19.58 -10.47
CA GLU A 223 11.92 19.56 -9.23
C GLU A 223 12.06 18.15 -8.65
N ASN A 224 10.96 17.38 -8.65
CA ASN A 224 10.90 16.07 -7.99
C ASN A 224 11.27 14.88 -8.89
N GLN A 225 11.33 15.08 -10.21
CA GLN A 225 11.65 14.05 -11.22
C GLN A 225 10.73 12.81 -11.21
N SER A 226 9.65 12.84 -10.44
CA SER A 226 8.69 11.76 -10.22
C SER A 226 7.38 12.34 -9.70
N LEU A 227 6.33 11.52 -9.64
CA LEU A 227 5.05 11.90 -9.03
C LEU A 227 4.95 11.52 -7.54
N ALA A 228 6.03 11.03 -6.92
CA ALA A 228 6.00 10.58 -5.52
C ALA A 228 5.65 11.70 -4.53
N PHE A 229 5.92 12.96 -4.88
CA PHE A 229 5.52 14.12 -4.08
C PHE A 229 4.01 14.38 -4.09
N LEU A 230 3.29 13.86 -5.09
CA LEU A 230 1.92 14.25 -5.39
C LEU A 230 0.93 13.37 -4.63
N THR A 231 0.63 13.77 -3.40
CA THR A 231 -0.47 13.19 -2.62
C THR A 231 -1.79 13.89 -2.96
N MET A 232 -2.90 13.14 -2.96
CA MET A 232 -4.23 13.68 -3.24
C MET A 232 -5.23 13.40 -2.12
N ASP A 233 -6.09 14.37 -1.86
CA ASP A 233 -7.27 14.20 -1.02
C ASP A 233 -8.42 13.52 -1.77
N ASN A 234 -9.54 13.28 -1.08
CA ASN A 234 -10.74 12.66 -1.65
C ASN A 234 -11.46 13.51 -2.72
N GLN A 235 -11.05 14.76 -2.93
CA GLN A 235 -11.54 15.63 -4.01
C GLN A 235 -10.54 15.69 -5.18
N GLY A 236 -9.47 14.89 -5.12
CA GLY A 236 -8.40 14.88 -6.09
C GLY A 236 -7.52 16.13 -6.04
N LYS A 237 -7.51 16.89 -4.93
CA LYS A 237 -6.65 18.07 -4.75
C LYS A 237 -5.39 17.69 -3.97
N THR A 238 -4.36 18.51 -4.08
CA THR A 238 -3.07 18.30 -3.39
C THR A 238 -2.71 19.51 -2.53
N ASP A 239 -2.09 19.28 -1.37
CA ASP A 239 -1.42 20.30 -0.56
C ASP A 239 0.10 20.31 -0.75
N ALA A 240 0.64 19.36 -1.53
CA ALA A 240 2.07 19.23 -1.80
C ALA A 240 2.63 20.37 -2.66
N VAL A 241 1.78 21.07 -3.43
CA VAL A 241 2.18 22.19 -4.28
C VAL A 241 1.52 23.48 -3.81
N SER A 242 2.34 24.41 -3.33
CA SER A 242 1.89 25.70 -2.83
C SER A 242 1.10 26.49 -3.89
N GLY A 243 -0.08 26.98 -3.52
CA GLY A 243 -0.93 27.78 -4.40
C GLY A 243 -1.83 26.96 -5.34
N VAL A 244 -1.72 25.63 -5.34
CA VAL A 244 -2.62 24.75 -6.09
C VAL A 244 -3.87 24.47 -5.26
N SER A 245 -5.04 24.68 -5.87
CA SER A 245 -6.36 24.49 -5.27
C SER A 245 -7.35 23.75 -6.19
N ILE A 246 -6.88 23.36 -7.38
CA ILE A 246 -7.60 22.58 -8.38
C ILE A 246 -7.42 21.07 -8.15
N SER A 247 -8.32 20.28 -8.74
CA SER A 247 -8.11 18.83 -8.83
C SER A 247 -6.95 18.54 -9.80
N VAL A 248 -6.04 17.66 -9.39
CA VAL A 248 -4.75 17.37 -10.05
C VAL A 248 -4.68 15.96 -10.63
N GLY A 249 -5.77 15.19 -10.59
CA GLY A 249 -5.83 13.85 -11.18
C GLY A 249 -5.53 13.83 -12.68
N GLY A 250 -6.04 14.82 -13.43
CA GLY A 250 -5.74 14.98 -14.86
C GLY A 250 -4.25 15.21 -15.12
N PHE A 251 -3.61 16.06 -14.31
CA PHE A 251 -2.17 16.28 -14.34
C PHE A 251 -1.39 14.99 -14.07
N ALA A 252 -1.67 14.31 -12.97
CA ALA A 252 -0.95 13.10 -12.56
C ALA A 252 -1.01 12.01 -13.64
N LYS A 253 -2.20 11.78 -14.20
CA LYS A 253 -2.41 10.79 -15.26
C LYS A 253 -1.57 11.10 -16.50
N LEU A 254 -1.63 12.33 -17.01
CA LEU A 254 -0.89 12.70 -18.22
C LEU A 254 0.62 12.79 -17.97
N ALA A 255 1.05 13.18 -16.76
CA ALA A 255 2.44 13.19 -16.35
C ALA A 255 3.01 11.78 -16.33
N GLN A 256 2.29 10.83 -15.72
CA GLN A 256 2.70 9.42 -15.68
C GLN A 256 2.82 8.84 -17.09
N GLN A 257 1.85 9.14 -17.98
CA GLN A 257 1.92 8.72 -19.39
C GLN A 257 3.17 9.25 -20.09
N CYS A 258 3.56 10.51 -19.85
CA CYS A 258 4.80 11.07 -20.41
C CYS A 258 6.05 10.41 -19.81
N ILE A 259 6.07 10.14 -18.50
CA ILE A 259 7.18 9.43 -17.81
C ILE A 259 7.33 8.02 -18.36
N ASP A 260 6.24 7.28 -18.53
CA ASP A 260 6.26 5.93 -19.06
C ASP A 260 6.74 5.90 -20.52
N GLN A 261 6.27 6.83 -21.35
CA GLN A 261 6.79 6.99 -22.72
C GLN A 261 8.30 7.26 -22.72
N ALA A 262 8.77 8.13 -21.83
CA ALA A 262 10.19 8.46 -21.69
C ALA A 262 11.03 7.30 -21.17
N ALA A 263 10.49 6.50 -20.25
CA ALA A 263 11.13 5.28 -19.77
C ALA A 263 11.14 4.16 -20.82
N GLY A 264 10.62 4.39 -22.03
CA GLY A 264 10.49 3.38 -23.07
C GLY A 264 9.50 2.27 -22.70
N LYS A 265 8.66 2.48 -21.68
CA LYS A 265 7.51 1.61 -21.44
C LYS A 265 6.55 1.85 -22.60
N ALA A 266 6.25 0.79 -23.34
CA ALA A 266 5.25 0.88 -24.38
C ALA A 266 3.95 1.40 -23.75
N ALA A 267 3.30 2.39 -24.38
CA ALA A 267 1.94 2.76 -24.03
C ALA A 267 1.13 1.44 -23.96
N LEU A 268 0.48 1.19 -22.83
CA LEU A 268 -0.21 -0.07 -22.57
C LEU A 268 -1.34 -0.22 -23.59
N VAL A 269 -1.05 -0.82 -24.74
CA VAL A 269 -2.05 -1.17 -25.74
C VAL A 269 -2.65 -2.47 -25.28
N LEU A 270 -3.78 -2.36 -24.58
CA LEU A 270 -4.56 -3.52 -24.20
C LEU A 270 -4.98 -4.25 -25.49
N GLN A 271 -4.66 -5.52 -25.57
CA GLN A 271 -5.12 -6.37 -26.65
C GLN A 271 -6.62 -6.60 -26.48
N ASP A 272 -7.37 -6.56 -27.58
CA ASP A 272 -8.80 -6.84 -27.55
C ASP A 272 -9.04 -8.30 -27.14
N GLY A 273 -9.98 -8.50 -26.23
CA GLY A 273 -10.25 -9.82 -25.67
C GLY A 273 -11.05 -9.77 -24.38
N THR A 274 -11.29 -10.94 -23.81
CA THR A 274 -11.86 -11.09 -22.48
C THR A 274 -10.83 -11.79 -21.61
N TYR A 275 -10.49 -11.16 -20.49
CA TYR A 275 -9.45 -11.55 -19.56
C TYR A 275 -10.08 -11.90 -18.23
N GLU A 276 -9.58 -12.94 -17.57
CA GLU A 276 -10.14 -13.45 -16.33
C GLU A 276 -9.03 -13.76 -15.33
N ALA A 277 -9.22 -13.29 -14.10
CA ALA A 277 -8.35 -13.54 -12.97
C ALA A 277 -9.17 -14.06 -11.81
N LYS A 278 -8.61 -15.01 -11.04
CA LYS A 278 -9.29 -15.69 -9.93
C LYS A 278 -8.33 -15.87 -8.75
N THR A 279 -8.85 -15.85 -7.54
CA THR A 279 -8.09 -16.36 -6.39
C THR A 279 -7.93 -17.87 -6.52
N GLU A 280 -6.77 -18.40 -6.15
CA GLU A 280 -6.51 -19.85 -6.23
C GLU A 280 -7.22 -20.64 -5.12
N THR A 281 -7.41 -20.00 -3.97
CA THR A 281 -8.05 -20.57 -2.79
C THR A 281 -9.31 -19.76 -2.42
N PRO A 282 -10.36 -20.44 -1.92
CA PRO A 282 -11.51 -19.76 -1.33
C PRO A 282 -11.12 -18.99 -0.06
N ASP A 283 -11.86 -17.92 0.24
CA ASP A 283 -11.78 -17.17 1.48
C ASP A 283 -12.29 -17.99 2.68
N SER A 284 -12.20 -17.42 3.87
CA SER A 284 -12.70 -18.04 5.11
C SER A 284 -14.21 -18.33 5.12
N ASN A 285 -14.98 -17.72 4.20
CA ASN A 285 -16.40 -17.96 4.00
C ASN A 285 -16.69 -18.96 2.86
N GLY A 286 -15.66 -19.53 2.24
CA GLY A 286 -15.76 -20.49 1.14
C GLY A 286 -16.04 -19.86 -0.23
N TYR A 287 -15.79 -18.56 -0.41
CA TYR A 287 -15.95 -17.87 -1.68
C TYR A 287 -14.62 -17.65 -2.39
N THR A 288 -14.62 -17.83 -3.71
CA THR A 288 -13.47 -17.54 -4.59
C THR A 288 -13.78 -16.27 -5.38
N ASP A 289 -12.92 -15.27 -5.29
CA ASP A 289 -13.11 -14.02 -6.03
C ASP A 289 -12.63 -14.19 -7.47
N GLN A 290 -13.36 -13.60 -8.40
CA GLN A 290 -13.05 -13.60 -9.82
C GLN A 290 -13.32 -12.22 -10.43
N VAL A 291 -12.39 -11.71 -11.22
CA VAL A 291 -12.59 -10.50 -12.04
C VAL A 291 -12.51 -10.88 -13.51
N THR A 292 -13.45 -10.37 -14.29
CA THR A 292 -13.47 -10.49 -15.75
C THR A 292 -13.44 -9.10 -16.37
N ILE A 293 -12.47 -8.85 -17.26
CA ILE A 293 -12.34 -7.59 -18.01
C ILE A 293 -12.49 -7.86 -19.50
N THR A 294 -13.31 -7.07 -20.18
CA THR A 294 -13.42 -7.08 -21.64
C THR A 294 -12.74 -5.84 -22.22
N VAL A 295 -11.81 -6.06 -23.13
CA VAL A 295 -11.11 -5.02 -23.89
C VAL A 295 -11.60 -5.02 -25.33
N ALA A 296 -11.94 -3.85 -25.85
CA ALA A 296 -12.25 -3.63 -27.25
C ALA A 296 -11.69 -2.27 -27.72
N ASP A 297 -11.16 -2.23 -28.93
CA ASP A 297 -10.47 -1.06 -29.48
C ASP A 297 -9.35 -0.53 -28.56
N GLY A 298 -8.66 -1.43 -27.86
CA GLY A 298 -7.60 -1.11 -26.90
C GLY A 298 -8.06 -0.51 -25.58
N LYS A 299 -9.37 -0.55 -25.26
CA LYS A 299 -9.95 0.03 -24.04
C LYS A 299 -10.73 -1.00 -23.23
N ILE A 300 -10.69 -0.85 -21.91
CA ILE A 300 -11.58 -1.57 -20.98
C ILE A 300 -13.01 -1.13 -21.26
N THR A 301 -13.85 -2.03 -21.74
CA THR A 301 -15.27 -1.76 -22.04
C THR A 301 -16.21 -2.35 -20.99
N GLU A 302 -15.74 -3.34 -20.24
CA GLU A 302 -16.48 -3.99 -19.18
C GLU A 302 -15.50 -4.51 -18.13
N ALA A 303 -15.86 -4.37 -16.86
CA ALA A 303 -15.17 -4.99 -15.74
C ALA A 303 -16.22 -5.52 -14.76
N VAL A 304 -16.15 -6.82 -14.47
CA VAL A 304 -17.09 -7.52 -13.59
C VAL A 304 -16.30 -8.15 -12.46
N TRP A 305 -16.65 -7.83 -11.22
CA TRP A 305 -16.16 -8.53 -10.04
C TRP A 305 -17.26 -9.45 -9.51
N GLU A 306 -16.91 -10.72 -9.30
CA GLU A 306 -17.80 -11.73 -8.74
C GLU A 306 -17.08 -12.50 -7.63
N SER A 307 -17.85 -13.04 -6.69
CA SER A 307 -17.36 -13.92 -5.63
C SER A 307 -18.22 -15.18 -5.64
N VAL A 308 -17.62 -16.35 -5.84
CA VAL A 308 -18.34 -17.59 -6.14
C VAL A 308 -18.12 -18.63 -5.05
N ASP A 309 -19.20 -19.21 -4.52
CA ASP A 309 -19.09 -20.28 -3.52
C ASP A 309 -18.70 -21.64 -4.12
N ALA A 310 -18.48 -22.64 -3.26
CA ALA A 310 -18.10 -23.99 -3.68
C ALA A 310 -19.16 -24.71 -4.54
N ASP A 311 -20.43 -24.30 -4.47
CA ASP A 311 -21.54 -24.84 -5.27
C ASP A 311 -21.69 -24.10 -6.62
N GLY A 312 -20.90 -23.05 -6.85
CA GLY A 312 -20.94 -22.22 -8.06
C GLY A 312 -21.97 -21.08 -7.98
N ASN A 313 -22.55 -20.80 -6.82
CA ASN A 313 -23.47 -19.68 -6.66
C ASN A 313 -22.69 -18.37 -6.58
N LYS A 314 -23.21 -17.36 -7.26
CA LYS A 314 -22.62 -16.02 -7.31
C LYS A 314 -23.14 -15.15 -6.17
N LYS A 315 -22.22 -14.48 -5.49
CA LYS A 315 -22.54 -13.57 -4.38
C LYS A 315 -23.32 -12.35 -4.86
N SER A 316 -23.08 -11.88 -6.09
CA SER A 316 -23.91 -10.84 -6.70
C SER A 316 -25.39 -11.28 -6.78
N GLU A 317 -25.67 -12.43 -7.40
CA GLU A 317 -27.01 -12.99 -7.58
C GLU A 317 -27.69 -13.27 -6.22
N LEU A 318 -26.96 -13.86 -5.27
CA LEU A 318 -27.44 -14.11 -3.91
C LEU A 318 -27.74 -12.79 -3.16
N SER A 319 -26.97 -11.73 -3.41
CA SER A 319 -27.22 -10.45 -2.76
C SER A 319 -28.42 -9.70 -3.34
N GLU A 320 -28.62 -9.76 -4.66
CA GLU A 320 -29.78 -9.14 -5.33
C GLU A 320 -31.10 -9.82 -4.95
N ASN A 321 -31.07 -11.15 -4.74
CA ASN A 321 -32.27 -11.91 -4.37
C ASN A 321 -32.52 -11.97 -2.85
N GLY A 322 -31.65 -11.33 -2.05
CA GLY A 322 -31.76 -11.25 -0.60
C GLY A 322 -31.34 -12.52 0.16
N GLN A 323 -30.75 -13.51 -0.51
CA GLN A 323 -30.19 -14.70 0.14
C GLN A 323 -28.82 -14.43 0.78
N TYR A 324 -28.15 -13.36 0.38
CA TYR A 324 -26.91 -12.86 0.99
C TYR A 324 -27.08 -11.38 1.38
N VAL A 325 -27.17 -11.09 2.67
CA VAL A 325 -27.35 -9.72 3.19
C VAL A 325 -26.10 -9.33 3.95
N MET A 326 -25.42 -8.27 3.49
CA MET A 326 -24.23 -7.75 4.16
C MET A 326 -24.61 -6.93 5.39
N THR A 327 -25.47 -5.94 5.18
CA THR A 327 -26.05 -5.09 6.21
C THR A 327 -27.53 -4.89 5.90
N GLU A 328 -28.36 -4.74 6.92
CA GLU A 328 -29.82 -4.68 6.74
C GLU A 328 -30.28 -3.44 5.96
N ASP A 329 -29.56 -2.31 6.12
CA ASP A 329 -29.90 -1.01 5.53
C ASP A 329 -28.84 -0.45 4.55
N GLY A 330 -27.75 -1.19 4.30
CA GLY A 330 -26.66 -0.73 3.45
C GLY A 330 -26.70 -1.31 2.02
N PRO A 331 -25.79 -0.86 1.15
CA PRO A 331 -25.74 -1.31 -0.23
C PRO A 331 -25.41 -2.80 -0.31
N THR A 332 -26.02 -3.48 -1.28
CA THR A 332 -25.77 -4.90 -1.54
C THR A 332 -24.37 -5.12 -2.10
N TRP A 333 -23.87 -6.36 -2.04
CA TRP A 333 -22.59 -6.72 -2.65
C TRP A 333 -22.62 -6.48 -4.17
N ALA A 334 -23.73 -6.81 -4.83
CA ALA A 334 -23.93 -6.58 -6.27
C ALA A 334 -23.85 -5.08 -6.65
N GLU A 335 -24.47 -4.19 -5.87
CA GLU A 335 -24.41 -2.75 -6.14
C GLU A 335 -22.98 -2.21 -6.03
N GLN A 336 -22.23 -2.65 -5.01
CA GLN A 336 -20.87 -2.18 -4.75
C GLN A 336 -19.86 -2.73 -5.78
N SER A 337 -19.90 -4.02 -6.09
CA SER A 337 -19.05 -4.65 -7.11
C SER A 337 -19.28 -4.04 -8.49
N LYS A 338 -20.54 -3.76 -8.85
CA LYS A 338 -20.90 -3.08 -10.10
C LYS A 338 -20.37 -1.64 -10.16
N ALA A 339 -20.43 -0.91 -9.04
CA ALA A 339 -19.89 0.45 -8.97
C ALA A 339 -18.37 0.47 -9.20
N LEU A 340 -17.63 -0.49 -8.62
CA LEU A 340 -16.18 -0.63 -8.85
C LEU A 340 -15.85 -0.97 -10.31
N GLY A 341 -16.59 -1.91 -10.90
CA GLY A 341 -16.44 -2.25 -12.32
C GLY A 341 -16.67 -1.05 -13.24
N ALA A 342 -17.72 -0.27 -12.98
CA ALA A 342 -18.01 0.95 -13.74
C ALA A 342 -16.91 2.00 -13.57
N ALA A 343 -16.39 2.19 -12.35
CA ALA A 343 -15.32 3.15 -12.09
C ALA A 343 -14.00 2.75 -12.80
N LEU A 344 -13.67 1.46 -12.87
CA LEU A 344 -12.52 0.99 -13.66
C LEU A 344 -12.71 1.24 -15.16
N VAL A 345 -13.91 0.97 -15.70
CA VAL A 345 -14.24 1.28 -17.10
C VAL A 345 -14.14 2.78 -17.38
N GLU A 346 -14.53 3.65 -16.44
CA GLU A 346 -14.42 5.10 -16.61
C GLU A 346 -12.95 5.57 -16.58
N ASN A 347 -12.14 5.03 -15.66
CA ASN A 347 -10.77 5.51 -15.44
C ASN A 347 -9.72 4.85 -16.34
N GLN A 348 -10.02 3.66 -16.88
CA GLN A 348 -9.13 2.83 -17.72
C GLN A 348 -7.87 2.31 -17.01
N ASN A 349 -7.74 2.55 -15.71
CA ASN A 349 -6.67 2.07 -14.85
C ASN A 349 -7.17 2.03 -13.40
N LEU A 350 -6.32 1.60 -12.46
CA LEU A 350 -6.65 1.51 -11.04
C LEU A 350 -6.10 2.69 -10.21
N ASP A 351 -5.41 3.66 -10.81
CA ASP A 351 -4.74 4.77 -10.09
C ASP A 351 -5.71 5.65 -9.29
N PHE A 352 -6.98 5.66 -9.69
CA PHE A 352 -8.04 6.39 -8.98
C PHE A 352 -8.42 5.72 -7.65
N LEU A 353 -8.09 4.45 -7.45
CA LEU A 353 -8.42 3.69 -6.24
C LEU A 353 -7.30 3.85 -5.21
N THR A 354 -7.54 4.73 -4.25
CA THR A 354 -6.81 4.72 -2.99
C THR A 354 -7.60 3.93 -1.95
N THR A 355 -6.90 3.20 -1.09
CA THR A 355 -7.50 2.44 0.00
C THR A 355 -7.02 2.95 1.36
N ASP A 356 -7.92 2.97 2.33
CA ASP A 356 -7.56 3.15 3.74
C ASP A 356 -6.87 1.91 4.31
N ASN A 357 -6.46 1.99 5.58
CA ASN A 357 -5.85 0.88 6.31
C ASN A 357 -6.78 -0.34 6.53
N GLN A 358 -8.06 -0.25 6.15
CA GLN A 358 -9.03 -1.36 6.15
C GLN A 358 -9.26 -1.92 4.74
N GLY A 359 -8.52 -1.44 3.74
CA GLY A 359 -8.67 -1.81 2.35
C GLY A 359 -9.93 -1.25 1.70
N LYS A 360 -10.63 -0.28 2.32
CA LYS A 360 -11.82 0.38 1.77
C LYS A 360 -11.44 1.61 0.98
N THR A 361 -12.28 2.00 0.04
CA THR A 361 -12.06 3.18 -0.79
C THR A 361 -13.23 4.15 -0.68
N ASP A 362 -12.92 5.44 -0.55
CA ASP A 362 -13.90 6.53 -0.70
C ASP A 362 -13.96 7.05 -2.15
N ALA A 363 -13.11 6.54 -3.05
CA ALA A 363 -13.03 6.97 -4.44
C ALA A 363 -14.26 6.59 -5.27
N VAL A 364 -15.03 5.58 -4.82
CA VAL A 364 -16.24 5.11 -5.49
C VAL A 364 -17.45 5.27 -4.58
N SER A 365 -18.36 6.15 -4.97
CA SER A 365 -19.56 6.46 -4.17
C SER A 365 -20.40 5.20 -3.93
N GLY A 366 -20.77 4.98 -2.66
CA GLY A 366 -21.61 3.85 -2.25
C GLY A 366 -20.84 2.54 -2.03
N VAL A 367 -19.52 2.52 -2.26
CA VAL A 367 -18.67 1.38 -1.91
C VAL A 367 -18.20 1.51 -0.47
N SER A 368 -18.41 0.46 0.31
CA SER A 368 -18.06 0.35 1.73
C SER A 368 -17.39 -0.99 2.08
N ILE A 369 -17.22 -1.86 1.08
CA ILE A 369 -16.48 -3.11 1.17
C ILE A 369 -14.98 -2.87 0.97
N SER A 370 -14.17 -3.79 1.48
CA SER A 370 -12.74 -3.83 1.15
C SER A 370 -12.56 -4.20 -0.32
N VAL A 371 -11.72 -3.47 -1.04
CA VAL A 371 -11.57 -3.55 -2.50
C VAL A 371 -10.24 -4.16 -2.95
N GLY A 372 -9.37 -4.57 -2.02
CA GLY A 372 -8.06 -5.15 -2.35
C GLY A 372 -8.13 -6.36 -3.28
N GLY A 373 -9.12 -7.26 -3.06
CA GLY A 373 -9.36 -8.40 -3.95
C GLY A 373 -9.71 -7.99 -5.38
N PHE A 374 -10.54 -6.95 -5.53
CA PHE A 374 -10.85 -6.37 -6.84
C PHE A 374 -9.60 -5.78 -7.50
N VAL A 375 -8.85 -4.93 -6.79
CA VAL A 375 -7.65 -4.25 -7.33
C VAL A 375 -6.64 -5.26 -7.84
N LYS A 376 -6.32 -6.30 -7.04
CA LYS A 376 -5.35 -7.34 -7.40
C LYS A 376 -5.77 -8.09 -8.68
N LEU A 377 -7.00 -8.58 -8.73
CA LEU A 377 -7.49 -9.38 -9.87
C LEU A 377 -7.74 -8.53 -11.12
N ALA A 378 -8.19 -7.28 -10.95
CA ALA A 378 -8.33 -6.34 -12.06
C ALA A 378 -6.98 -5.99 -12.68
N GLN A 379 -5.94 -5.74 -11.87
CA GLN A 379 -4.59 -5.49 -12.36
C GLN A 379 -4.06 -6.70 -13.15
N GLN A 380 -4.25 -7.92 -12.65
CA GLN A 380 -3.88 -9.13 -13.39
C GLN A 380 -4.55 -9.21 -14.77
N CYS A 381 -5.84 -8.86 -14.86
CA CYS A 381 -6.53 -8.83 -16.14
C CYS A 381 -5.98 -7.73 -17.07
N ILE A 382 -5.64 -6.56 -16.54
CA ILE A 382 -5.03 -5.46 -17.28
C ILE A 382 -3.64 -5.86 -17.80
N ASP A 383 -2.83 -6.55 -17.00
CA ASP A 383 -1.50 -7.03 -17.38
C ASP A 383 -1.60 -8.10 -18.49
N GLN A 384 -2.52 -9.07 -18.33
CA GLN A 384 -2.81 -10.07 -19.36
C GLN A 384 -3.23 -9.40 -20.67
N ALA A 385 -4.09 -8.38 -20.58
CA ALA A 385 -4.52 -7.59 -21.73
C ALA A 385 -3.37 -6.79 -22.34
N GLY A 386 -2.44 -6.27 -21.54
CA GLY A 386 -1.23 -5.60 -22.01
C GLY A 386 -0.23 -6.51 -22.74
N GLY A 387 -0.53 -7.81 -22.90
CA GLY A 387 0.36 -8.78 -23.54
C GLY A 387 1.51 -9.21 -22.64
N MET A 388 1.43 -8.93 -21.33
CA MET A 388 2.26 -9.59 -20.35
C MET A 388 1.68 -11.00 -20.17
N GLU A 389 2.31 -12.00 -20.77
CA GLU A 389 1.94 -13.39 -20.48
C GLU A 389 2.03 -13.59 -18.96
N SER A 390 0.97 -14.14 -18.37
CA SER A 390 1.03 -14.74 -17.04
C SER A 390 2.06 -15.88 -17.08
N GLN A 391 3.33 -15.53 -16.91
CA GLN A 391 4.20 -16.39 -16.16
C GLN A 391 3.58 -16.45 -14.77
N GLY A 392 3.14 -17.63 -14.35
CA GLY A 392 2.69 -17.84 -12.98
C GLY A 392 3.67 -17.15 -12.04
N GLY A 393 3.16 -16.19 -11.27
CA GLY A 393 3.93 -15.39 -10.34
C GLY A 393 5.28 -14.91 -10.89
N SER A 394 5.29 -13.99 -11.85
CA SER A 394 6.34 -12.97 -11.79
C SER A 394 5.85 -11.95 -10.78
N GLU A 395 6.28 -12.14 -9.53
CA GLU A 395 6.45 -11.06 -8.57
C GLU A 395 6.89 -9.80 -9.36
N SER A 396 6.05 -8.76 -9.38
CA SER A 396 6.64 -7.47 -9.03
C SER A 396 7.31 -7.77 -7.70
N THR A 397 8.62 -7.70 -7.62
CA THR A 397 9.35 -7.96 -6.38
C THR A 397 8.99 -6.86 -5.38
N GLN A 398 7.77 -6.86 -4.84
CA GLN A 398 7.58 -6.60 -3.44
C GLN A 398 8.30 -7.75 -2.78
N GLU A 399 9.58 -7.55 -2.45
CA GLU A 399 10.24 -8.46 -1.53
C GLU A 399 9.33 -8.51 -0.29
N GLY A 400 8.72 -9.67 0.01
CA GLY A 400 7.88 -9.81 1.19
C GLY A 400 6.92 -10.99 1.17
N THR A 401 6.29 -11.28 2.32
CA THR A 401 5.38 -12.44 2.49
C THR A 401 3.96 -11.99 2.84
N GLU A 402 2.96 -12.43 2.07
CA GLU A 402 1.52 -12.23 2.38
C GLU A 402 1.14 -13.08 3.60
N VAL A 403 0.43 -12.50 4.57
CA VAL A 403 -0.09 -13.20 5.77
C VAL A 403 -1.56 -12.85 6.00
N ASP A 404 -2.30 -13.76 6.62
CA ASP A 404 -3.72 -13.59 6.91
C ASP A 404 -3.95 -12.77 8.19
N GLY A 405 -4.83 -11.77 8.09
CA GLY A 405 -5.29 -11.00 9.23
C GLY A 405 -6.29 -11.75 10.10
N VAL A 406 -6.40 -11.37 11.37
CA VAL A 406 -7.46 -11.88 12.26
C VAL A 406 -8.80 -11.26 11.83
N SER A 407 -9.76 -12.12 11.49
CA SER A 407 -11.12 -11.72 11.13
C SER A 407 -11.79 -10.87 12.22
N GLY A 408 -12.27 -9.69 11.84
CA GLY A 408 -12.89 -8.71 12.73
C GLY A 408 -11.91 -7.88 13.58
N ALA A 409 -10.60 -8.12 13.46
CA ALA A 409 -9.53 -7.42 14.19
C ALA A 409 -8.50 -6.82 13.23
N THR A 410 -8.99 -6.10 12.22
CA THR A 410 -8.15 -5.51 11.16
C THR A 410 -7.09 -4.58 11.74
N ILE A 411 -7.44 -3.67 12.66
CA ILE A 411 -6.49 -2.69 13.23
C ILE A 411 -5.40 -3.38 14.04
N SER A 412 -5.76 -4.37 14.87
CA SER A 412 -4.80 -5.14 15.67
C SER A 412 -3.87 -5.99 14.80
N SER A 413 -4.41 -6.58 13.72
CA SER A 413 -3.63 -7.37 12.76
C SER A 413 -2.65 -6.49 11.97
N THR A 414 -3.11 -5.32 11.52
CA THR A 414 -2.27 -4.33 10.83
C THR A 414 -1.17 -3.81 11.75
N ALA A 415 -1.47 -3.53 13.02
CA ALA A 415 -0.48 -3.12 14.00
C ALA A 415 0.60 -4.20 14.23
N ALA A 416 0.20 -5.48 14.29
CA ALA A 416 1.16 -6.58 14.39
C ALA A 416 2.10 -6.65 13.19
N VAL A 417 1.56 -6.54 11.97
CA VAL A 417 2.35 -6.57 10.73
C VAL A 417 3.26 -5.33 10.60
N LYS A 418 2.76 -4.13 10.95
CA LYS A 418 3.58 -2.91 10.99
C LYS A 418 4.74 -3.01 11.97
N GLY A 419 4.51 -3.53 13.18
CA GLY A 419 5.57 -3.73 14.15
C GLY A 419 6.65 -4.70 13.66
N ILE A 420 6.25 -5.80 12.99
CA ILE A 420 7.20 -6.75 12.39
C ILE A 420 8.06 -6.06 11.32
N ASN A 421 7.45 -5.25 10.45
CA ASN A 421 8.18 -4.53 9.40
C ASN A 421 9.11 -3.45 9.96
N ALA A 422 8.68 -2.71 10.99
CA ALA A 422 9.55 -1.76 11.67
C ALA A 422 10.77 -2.43 12.31
N ALA A 423 10.60 -3.62 12.88
CA ALA A 423 11.70 -4.41 13.41
C ALA A 423 12.67 -4.87 12.31
N TYR A 424 12.14 -5.25 11.15
CA TYR A 424 12.93 -5.59 9.96
C TYR A 424 13.73 -4.38 9.43
N GLU A 425 13.07 -3.24 9.23
CA GLU A 425 13.69 -2.00 8.76
C GLU A 425 14.81 -1.54 9.69
N PHE A 426 14.58 -1.58 11.01
CA PHE A 426 15.61 -1.30 11.99
C PHE A 426 16.85 -2.16 11.77
N LEU A 427 16.69 -3.48 11.56
CA LEU A 427 17.83 -4.38 11.33
C LEU A 427 18.55 -4.09 10.00
N GLN A 428 17.86 -3.56 8.99
CA GLN A 428 18.50 -3.14 7.74
C GLN A 428 19.42 -1.91 7.92
N THR A 429 19.22 -1.13 8.98
CA THR A 429 20.09 0.03 9.28
C THR A 429 21.40 -0.35 9.99
N ILE A 430 21.54 -1.61 10.42
CA ILE A 430 22.67 -2.09 11.23
C ILE A 430 23.56 -2.97 10.36
N ASP A 431 24.87 -2.72 10.35
CA ASP A 431 25.87 -3.49 9.59
C ASP A 431 26.10 -4.91 10.15
#